data_AF-A0A937WTD7-F1
#
_entry.id   AF-A0A937WTD7-F1
#
_cell.length_a   1.000
_cell.length_b   1.000
_cell.length_c   1.000
_cell.angle_alpha   90.00
_cell.angle_beta   90.00
_cell.angle_gamma   90.00
#
_symmetry.space_group_name_H-M   'P 1'
#
loop_
_entity.id
_entity.type
_entity.pdbx_description
1 polymer ?
#
loop_
_entity_poly.entity_id
_entity_poly.type
_entity_poly.pdbx_seq_one_letter_code
_entity_poly.pdbx_strand_id
1 'polypeptide(L)'
;MVRIIPEAVRGDGRVEYVPALIILLVLSVVLSVLAGGLTTWIARKRETKHTLALGIVQFAIGMAVQIQYIDLMPLWYYAFFLLLLIPGNVAGGILRVWLREKNRYPAIRTT
;
A
#
# COMPACT_ATOMS: atom_id res chain seq x y z
N MET A 1 5.64 25.08 -29.83
CA MET A 1 6.17 23.88 -29.16
C MET A 1 5.78 23.94 -27.69
N VAL A 2 4.76 23.19 -27.28
CA VAL A 2 4.27 23.15 -25.90
C VAL A 2 5.30 22.41 -25.06
N ARG A 3 5.99 23.12 -24.15
CA ARG A 3 6.83 22.51 -23.13
C ARG A 3 5.92 21.83 -22.10
N ILE A 4 5.63 20.55 -22.30
CA ILE A 4 5.06 19.65 -21.27
C ILE A 4 6.21 19.13 -20.41
N ILE A 5 7.09 20.02 -19.95
CA ILE A 5 8.05 19.67 -18.91
C ILE A 5 7.32 20.02 -17.62
N PRO A 6 6.81 19.05 -16.87
CA PRO A 6 6.26 19.37 -15.56
C PRO A 6 7.41 19.97 -14.76
N GLU A 7 7.20 21.16 -14.18
CA GLU A 7 8.17 21.86 -13.31
C GLU A 7 8.64 21.02 -12.11
N ALA A 8 8.08 19.81 -11.98
CA ALA A 8 8.40 18.79 -11.00
C ALA A 8 9.70 18.02 -11.20
N VAL A 9 10.34 18.13 -12.37
CA VAL A 9 11.63 17.49 -12.65
C VAL A 9 12.64 18.60 -12.95
N ARG A 10 13.44 18.99 -11.96
CA ARG A 10 14.63 19.80 -12.21
C ARG A 10 15.60 18.99 -13.08
N GLY A 11 16.46 19.68 -13.83
CA GLY A 11 17.37 19.08 -14.82
C GLY A 11 18.41 18.09 -14.29
N ASP A 12 18.37 17.77 -12.99
CA ASP A 12 19.14 16.74 -12.29
C ASP A 12 18.39 15.40 -12.14
N GLY A 13 17.11 15.32 -12.54
CA GLY A 13 16.32 14.08 -12.54
C GLY A 13 15.74 13.69 -11.17
N ARG A 14 15.90 14.52 -10.15
CA ARG A 14 15.40 14.27 -8.79
C ARG A 14 13.95 14.72 -8.66
N VAL A 15 13.14 13.92 -7.97
CA VAL A 15 11.72 14.24 -7.74
C VAL A 15 11.59 14.94 -6.38
N GLU A 16 11.57 16.27 -6.39
CA GLU A 16 11.37 17.09 -5.18
C GLU A 16 9.92 17.58 -5.03
N TYR A 17 9.03 17.28 -5.98
CA TYR A 17 7.61 17.62 -5.87
C TYR A 17 6.93 16.75 -4.81
N VAL A 18 6.93 17.28 -3.58
CA VAL A 18 6.27 16.71 -2.40
C VAL A 18 4.84 16.24 -2.69
N PRO A 19 3.98 16.98 -3.44
CA PRO A 19 2.63 16.51 -3.72
C PRO A 19 2.60 15.21 -4.55
N ALA A 20 3.50 15.07 -5.52
CA ALA A 20 3.58 13.86 -6.36
C ALA A 20 4.04 12.65 -5.54
N LEU A 21 5.02 12.85 -4.65
CA LEU A 21 5.48 11.82 -3.71
C LEU A 21 4.36 11.38 -2.76
N ILE A 22 3.56 12.33 -2.23
CA ILE A 22 2.41 12.02 -1.38
C ILE A 22 1.38 11.18 -2.14
N ILE A 23 1.06 11.53 -3.39
CA ILE A 23 0.12 10.75 -4.23
C ILE A 23 0.63 9.32 -4.41
N LEU A 24 1.92 9.15 -4.70
CA LEU A 24 2.54 7.83 -4.87
C LEU A 24 2.51 7.01 -3.57
N LEU A 25 2.75 7.66 -2.42
CA LEU A 25 2.66 7.04 -1.10
C LEU A 25 1.22 6.58 -0.82
N VAL A 26 0.23 7.44 -1.05
CA VAL A 26 -1.18 7.12 -0.86
C VAL A 26 -1.59 5.96 -1.76
N LEU A 27 -1.18 5.97 -3.03
CA LEU A 27 -1.46 4.89 -3.97
C LEU A 27 -0.88 3.56 -3.50
N SER A 28 0.37 3.58 -3.01
CA SER A 28 1.03 2.42 -2.41
C SER A 28 0.25 1.82 -1.23
N VAL A 29 -0.23 2.68 -0.34
CA VAL A 29 -1.02 2.27 0.82
C VAL A 29 -2.33 1.63 0.36
N VAL A 30 -3.04 2.27 -0.57
CA VAL A 30 -4.30 1.74 -1.12
C VAL A 30 -4.08 0.37 -1.77
N LEU A 31 -3.03 0.23 -2.58
CA LEU A 31 -2.68 -1.05 -3.21
C LEU A 31 -2.33 -2.13 -2.18
N SER A 32 -1.64 -1.78 -1.09
CA SER A 32 -1.31 -2.72 -0.02
C SER A 32 -2.54 -3.17 0.76
N VAL A 33 -3.49 -2.26 1.02
CA VAL A 33 -4.78 -2.59 1.63
C VAL A 33 -5.59 -3.53 0.73
N LEU A 34 -5.64 -3.25 -0.57
CA LEU A 34 -6.33 -4.11 -1.54
C LEU A 34 -5.68 -5.49 -1.64
N ALA A 35 -4.34 -5.55 -1.67
CA ALA A 35 -3.59 -6.80 -1.68
C ALA A 35 -3.92 -7.66 -0.45
N GLY A 36 -3.94 -7.08 0.75
CA GLY A 36 -4.29 -7.80 1.98
C GLY A 36 -5.74 -8.30 2.01
N GLY A 37 -6.66 -7.49 1.50
CA GLY A 37 -8.05 -7.89 1.31
C GLY A 37 -8.20 -9.07 0.32
N LEU A 38 -7.44 -9.06 -0.77
CA LEU A 38 -7.44 -10.12 -1.78
C LEU A 38 -6.81 -11.41 -1.23
N THR A 39 -5.70 -11.32 -0.50
CA THR A 39 -5.07 -12.47 0.18
C THR A 39 -6.02 -13.13 1.17
N THR A 40 -6.76 -12.33 1.93
CA THR A 40 -7.79 -12.83 2.86
C THR A 40 -8.91 -13.55 2.12
N TRP A 41 -9.31 -13.04 0.96
CA TRP A 41 -10.34 -13.68 0.12
C TRP A 41 -9.89 -15.03 -0.45
N ILE A 42 -8.63 -15.14 -0.88
CA ILE A 42 -8.05 -16.38 -1.41
C ILE A 42 -7.79 -17.40 -0.28
N ALA A 43 -7.24 -16.94 0.84
CA ALA A 43 -6.80 -17.81 1.94
C ALA A 43 -7.96 -18.62 2.57
N ARG A 44 -9.15 -18.03 2.72
CA ARG A 44 -10.38 -18.62 3.33
C ARG A 44 -10.25 -19.15 4.78
N LYS A 45 -9.07 -19.55 5.24
CA LYS A 45 -8.70 -20.00 6.60
C LYS A 45 -7.32 -19.42 6.96
N ARG A 46 -7.06 -19.15 8.25
CA ARG A 46 -5.79 -18.57 8.76
C ARG A 46 -5.41 -17.24 8.09
N GLU A 47 -6.42 -16.39 7.88
CA GLU A 47 -6.36 -15.13 7.13
C GLU A 47 -5.28 -14.15 7.61
N THR A 48 -5.12 -14.02 8.92
CA THR A 48 -4.13 -13.13 9.54
C THR A 48 -2.67 -13.58 9.32
N LYS A 49 -2.40 -14.89 9.30
CA LYS A 49 -1.04 -15.40 9.04
C LYS A 49 -0.62 -15.17 7.59
N HIS A 50 -1.55 -15.33 6.66
CA HIS A 50 -1.29 -15.14 5.24
C HIS A 50 -1.15 -13.67 4.84
N THR A 51 -1.92 -12.77 5.45
CA THR A 51 -1.74 -11.32 5.26
C THR A 51 -0.44 -10.81 5.87
N LEU A 52 -0.03 -11.33 7.03
CA LEU A 52 1.27 -10.98 7.60
C LEU A 52 2.44 -11.48 6.72
N ALA A 53 2.37 -12.73 6.23
CA ALA A 53 3.37 -13.27 5.30
C ALA A 53 3.46 -12.44 4.02
N LEU A 54 2.32 -12.04 3.44
CA LEU A 54 2.30 -11.15 2.29
C LEU A 54 2.93 -9.78 2.63
N GLY A 55 2.61 -9.21 3.80
CA GLY A 55 3.20 -7.96 4.27
C GLY A 55 4.72 -8.01 4.35
N ILE A 56 5.29 -9.11 4.87
CA ILE A 56 6.74 -9.34 4.94
C ILE A 56 7.35 -9.43 3.53
N VAL A 57 6.74 -10.20 2.64
CA VAL A 57 7.21 -10.33 1.25
C VAL A 57 7.19 -8.98 0.54
N GLN A 58 6.12 -8.22 0.71
CA GLN A 58 5.94 -6.91 0.09
C GLN A 58 6.90 -5.86 0.67
N PHE A 59 7.23 -5.96 1.96
CA PHE A 59 8.29 -5.18 2.59
C PHE A 59 9.67 -5.49 2.01
N ALA A 60 10.01 -6.77 1.86
CA ALA A 60 11.30 -7.19 1.29
C ALA A 60 11.46 -6.73 -0.17
N ILE A 61 10.41 -6.89 -0.98
CA ILE A 61 10.40 -6.41 -2.37
C ILE A 61 10.46 -4.87 -2.41
N GLY A 62 9.67 -4.19 -1.58
CA GLY A 62 9.68 -2.73 -1.48
C GLY A 62 11.05 -2.18 -1.13
N MET A 63 11.75 -2.81 -0.18
CA MET A 63 13.12 -2.47 0.19
C MET A 63 14.10 -2.66 -0.98
N ALA A 64 14.03 -3.80 -1.67
CA ALA A 64 14.91 -4.09 -2.81
C ALA A 64 14.71 -3.09 -3.96
N VAL A 65 13.46 -2.73 -4.26
CA VAL A 65 13.13 -1.74 -5.29
C VAL A 65 13.61 -0.35 -4.88
N GLN A 66 13.43 0.05 -3.62
CA GLN A 66 13.84 1.39 -3.19
C GLN A 66 15.35 1.62 -3.22
N ILE A 67 16.16 0.58 -2.95
CA ILE A 67 17.63 0.66 -3.05
C ILE A 67 18.05 1.04 -4.48
N GLN A 68 17.34 0.56 -5.51
CA GLN A 68 17.64 0.88 -6.91
C GLN A 68 17.37 2.34 -7.27
N TYR A 69 16.53 3.02 -6.48
CA TYR A 69 16.08 4.37 -6.74
C TYR A 69 16.49 5.36 -5.65
N ILE A 70 17.39 4.98 -4.73
CA ILE A 70 17.71 5.73 -3.50
C ILE A 70 18.17 7.17 -3.76
N ASP A 71 18.76 7.42 -4.94
CA ASP A 71 19.25 8.73 -5.35
C ASP A 71 18.15 9.64 -5.92
N LEU A 72 16.98 9.09 -6.29
CA LEU A 72 15.90 9.82 -6.95
C LEU A 72 14.92 10.50 -5.98
N MET A 73 14.74 9.94 -4.77
CA MET A 73 13.77 10.41 -3.79
C MET A 73 14.41 10.59 -2.41
N PRO A 74 13.85 11.46 -1.55
CA PRO A 74 14.42 11.69 -0.24
C PRO A 74 14.20 10.52 0.74
N LEU A 75 15.15 10.31 1.66
CA LEU A 75 15.17 9.20 2.62
C LEU A 75 13.90 9.07 3.49
N TRP A 76 13.24 10.18 3.80
CA TRP A 76 12.00 10.15 4.58
C TRP A 76 10.87 9.41 3.83
N TYR A 77 10.78 9.56 2.51
CA TYR A 77 9.75 8.90 1.70
C TYR A 77 9.88 7.37 1.79
N TYR A 78 11.10 6.86 1.69
CA TYR A 78 11.41 5.44 1.82
C TYR A 78 11.00 4.90 3.19
N ALA A 79 11.35 5.61 4.26
CA ALA A 79 10.99 5.24 5.62
C ALA A 79 9.47 5.12 5.81
N PHE A 80 8.70 6.12 5.37
CA PHE A 80 7.24 6.06 5.47
C PHE A 80 6.64 4.96 4.61
N PHE A 81 7.10 4.79 3.36
CA PHE A 81 6.59 3.74 2.48
C PHE A 81 6.78 2.34 3.06
N LEU A 82 8.00 2.06 3.57
CA LEU A 82 8.31 0.78 4.20
C LEU A 82 7.54 0.58 5.50
N LEU A 83 7.42 1.63 6.31
CA LEU A 83 6.67 1.58 7.57
C LEU A 83 5.18 1.32 7.35
N LEU A 84 4.58 1.90 6.30
CA LEU A 84 3.14 1.77 6.03
C LEU A 84 2.76 0.45 5.33
N LEU A 85 3.71 -0.25 4.73
CA LEU A 85 3.45 -1.49 3.97
C LEU A 85 2.84 -2.60 4.83
N ILE A 86 3.47 -2.92 5.96
CA ILE A 86 3.02 -3.97 6.88
C ILE A 86 1.65 -3.62 7.51
N PRO A 87 1.45 -2.45 8.15
CA PRO A 87 0.16 -2.11 8.75
C PRO A 87 -0.94 -1.96 7.69
N GLY A 88 -0.63 -1.46 6.48
CA GLY A 88 -1.59 -1.39 5.38
C GLY A 88 -2.11 -2.76 4.95
N ASN A 89 -1.20 -3.74 4.82
CA ASN A 89 -1.55 -5.09 4.41
C ASN A 89 -2.38 -5.83 5.49
N VAL A 90 -2.00 -5.67 6.76
CA VAL A 90 -2.74 -6.20 7.91
C VAL A 90 -4.12 -5.53 8.03
N ALA A 91 -4.19 -4.21 7.89
CA ALA A 91 -5.45 -3.47 7.93
C ALA A 91 -6.41 -3.90 6.81
N GLY A 92 -5.90 -4.13 5.60
CA GLY A 92 -6.68 -4.68 4.49
C GLY A 92 -7.24 -6.08 4.78
N GLY A 93 -6.45 -6.92 5.43
CA GLY A 93 -6.91 -8.22 5.92
C GLY A 93 -8.02 -8.11 6.95
N ILE A 94 -7.81 -7.32 8.01
CA ILE A 94 -8.78 -7.11 9.09
C ILE A 94 -10.08 -6.52 8.55
N LEU A 95 -10.00 -5.50 7.69
CA LEU A 95 -11.17 -4.85 7.09
C LEU A 95 -12.02 -5.87 6.32
N ARG A 96 -11.40 -6.80 5.59
CA ARG A 96 -12.11 -7.84 4.85
C ARG A 96 -12.78 -8.85 5.78
N VAL A 97 -12.10 -9.28 6.85
CA VAL A 97 -12.69 -10.17 7.86
C VAL A 97 -13.92 -9.51 8.48
N TRP A 98 -13.79 -8.23 8.86
CA TRP A 98 -14.89 -7.44 9.43
C TRP A 98 -16.08 -7.31 8.46
N LEU A 99 -15.82 -7.02 7.18
CA LEU A 99 -16.87 -6.97 6.15
C LEU A 99 -17.57 -8.33 5.95
N ARG A 100 -16.83 -9.44 6.03
CA ARG A 100 -17.42 -10.79 5.91
C ARG A 100 -18.31 -11.11 7.10
N GLU A 101 -17.89 -10.76 8.32
CA GLU A 101 -18.70 -10.95 9.52
C GLU A 101 -19.99 -10.13 9.43
N LYS A 102 -19.90 -8.84 9.06
CA LYS A 102 -21.08 -7.98 8.85
C LYS A 102 -22.07 -8.57 7.84
N ASN A 103 -21.58 -9.16 6.74
CA ASN A 103 -22.43 -9.76 5.71
C ASN A 103 -23.00 -11.14 6.09
N ARG A 104 -22.42 -11.81 7.10
CA ARG A 104 -22.93 -13.08 7.64
C ARG A 104 -24.13 -12.91 8.56
N TYR A 105 -24.36 -11.69 9.05
CA TYR A 105 -25.58 -11.31 9.78
C TYR A 105 -26.42 -10.37 8.92
N PRO A 106 -27.05 -10.83 7.83
CA PRO A 106 -28.12 -10.07 7.23
C PRO A 106 -29.19 -9.94 8.30
N ALA A 107 -29.58 -8.69 8.57
CA ALA A 107 -30.52 -8.33 9.61
C ALA A 107 -31.66 -9.34 9.74
N ILE A 108 -31.78 -9.94 10.93
CA ILE A 108 -33.07 -10.35 11.47
C ILE A 108 -33.82 -9.03 11.74
N ARG A 109 -34.19 -8.31 10.67
CA ARG A 109 -35.07 -7.15 10.74
C ARG A 109 -36.49 -7.69 10.69
N THR A 110 -36.97 -7.99 11.89
CA THR A 110 -38.30 -7.64 12.39
C THR A 110 -39.44 -7.79 11.37
N THR A 111 -40.09 -8.95 11.46
CA THR A 111 -41.51 -9.12 11.15
C THR A 111 -42.35 -8.25 12.08
#